data_AF-A0A6B1BPU7-F1
#
_entry.id   AF-A0A6B1BPU7-F1
#
_cell.length_a   1.000
_cell.length_b   1.000
_cell.length_c   1.000
_cell.angle_alpha   90.00
_cell.angle_beta   90.00
_cell.angle_gamma   90.00
#
_symmetry.space_group_name_H-M   'P 1'
#
loop_
_entity.id
_entity.type
_entity.pdbx_description
1 polymer ?
#
loop_
_entity_poly.entity_id
_entity_poly.type
_entity_poly.pdbx_seq_one_letter_code
_entity_poly.pdbx_strand_id
1 'polypeptide(L)'
;MNNLALSFCAQSLDNHSPDPMEVNKHLLAKEDVAERQDLAQKISEVSLNGTKIFSENSHSAFLHGDKFLLATPIDQLDEVGRIAPILCYGQVPDKPPESWPGNVVNALVSFVERIGRTISDKNQEVARLSVEALIKKKRIKEMRQKMAWWAVLLIVLCVVGRILWAIFLK
;
A
#
# COMPACT_ATOMS: atom_id res chain seq x y z
N MET A 1 -0.37 -13.94 -15.91
CA MET A 1 0.45 -13.07 -15.03
C MET A 1 -0.52 -12.15 -14.30
N ASN A 2 -0.59 -12.19 -12.97
CA ASN A 2 -1.46 -11.28 -12.21
C ASN A 2 -0.99 -9.85 -12.48
N ASN A 3 -1.87 -9.00 -13.03
CA ASN A 3 -1.57 -7.60 -13.28
C ASN A 3 -1.34 -6.91 -11.93
N LEU A 4 -0.08 -6.58 -11.65
CA LEU A 4 0.30 -5.77 -10.51
C LEU A 4 -0.09 -4.32 -10.82
N ALA A 5 -1.28 -3.89 -10.38
CA ALA A 5 -1.78 -2.54 -10.57
C ALA A 5 -1.15 -1.60 -9.54
N LEU A 6 0.01 -1.05 -9.90
CA LEU A 6 0.70 -0.01 -9.12
C LEU A 6 0.64 1.32 -9.86
N SER A 7 0.70 2.39 -9.08
CA SER A 7 0.86 3.75 -9.56
C SER A 7 1.95 4.42 -8.75
N PHE A 8 2.72 5.28 -9.39
CA PHE A 8 3.88 5.94 -8.79
C PHE A 8 3.78 7.43 -8.92
N CYS A 9 4.31 8.15 -7.95
CA CYS A 9 4.45 9.59 -7.97
C CYS A 9 5.79 9.96 -7.34
N ALA A 10 6.50 10.91 -7.93
CA ALA A 10 7.73 11.47 -7.40
C ALA A 10 7.68 12.99 -7.46
N GLN A 11 8.17 13.66 -6.42
CA GLN A 11 8.37 15.11 -6.50
C GLN A 11 9.49 15.41 -7.49
N SER A 12 9.32 16.39 -8.39
CA SER A 12 10.40 16.86 -9.27
C SER A 12 11.57 17.44 -8.46
N LEU A 13 12.81 17.06 -8.80
CA LEU A 13 14.00 17.52 -8.05
C LEU A 13 14.32 19.00 -8.29
N ASP A 14 13.96 19.52 -9.46
CA ASP A 14 14.13 20.93 -9.83
C ASP A 14 13.04 21.85 -9.24
N ASN A 15 12.02 21.29 -8.57
CA ASN A 15 10.86 22.01 -8.04
C ASN A 15 10.08 22.90 -9.06
N HIS A 16 10.38 22.78 -10.35
CA HIS A 16 9.84 23.62 -11.42
C HIS A 16 9.10 22.77 -12.47
N SER A 17 9.60 21.57 -12.73
CA SER A 17 8.97 20.63 -13.64
C SER A 17 7.78 19.92 -13.00
N PRO A 18 6.81 19.44 -13.80
CA PRO A 18 5.74 18.60 -13.30
C PRO A 18 6.28 17.34 -12.64
N ASP A 19 5.67 16.95 -11.51
CA ASP A 19 5.98 15.71 -10.82
C ASP A 19 5.82 14.50 -11.75
N PRO A 20 6.84 13.63 -11.89
CA PRO A 20 6.68 12.37 -12.61
C PRO A 20 5.62 11.50 -11.94
N MET A 21 4.61 11.11 -12.71
CA MET A 21 3.52 10.24 -12.26
C MET A 21 3.33 9.09 -13.23
N GLU A 22 3.04 7.91 -12.71
CA GLU A 22 2.76 6.72 -13.50
C GLU A 22 1.51 6.02 -13.01
N VAL A 23 0.67 5.59 -13.95
CA VAL A 23 -0.47 4.71 -13.70
C VAL A 23 -0.39 3.53 -14.66
N ASN A 24 -0.45 2.30 -14.14
CA ASN A 24 -0.44 1.08 -14.95
C ASN A 24 0.72 1.01 -15.97
N LYS A 25 1.93 1.39 -15.54
CA LYS A 25 3.16 1.46 -16.37
C LYS A 25 3.18 2.54 -17.45
N HIS A 26 2.18 3.42 -17.47
CA HIS A 26 2.14 4.58 -18.35
C HIS A 26 2.56 5.83 -17.58
N LEU A 27 3.66 6.45 -18.01
CA LEU A 27 4.10 7.74 -17.47
C LEU A 27 3.17 8.83 -18.00
N LEU A 28 2.52 9.55 -17.08
CA LEU A 28 1.53 10.57 -17.42
C LEU A 28 2.22 11.84 -17.91
N ALA A 29 1.73 12.37 -19.02
CA ALA A 29 2.08 13.69 -19.54
C ALA A 29 1.50 14.78 -18.64
N LYS A 30 1.88 16.04 -18.87
CA LYS A 30 1.37 17.18 -18.10
C LYS A 30 -0.11 17.42 -18.37
N GLU A 31 -0.56 17.07 -19.56
CA GLU A 31 -1.89 17.28 -20.10
C GLU A 31 -2.92 16.26 -19.57
N ASP A 32 -2.45 15.15 -18.97
CA ASP A 32 -3.29 14.10 -18.36
C ASP A 32 -3.83 14.54 -16.99
N VAL A 33 -4.46 15.72 -16.95
CA VAL A 33 -4.83 16.41 -15.71
C VAL A 33 -5.78 15.56 -14.86
N ALA A 34 -6.73 14.87 -15.49
CA ALA A 34 -7.73 14.06 -14.79
C ALA A 34 -7.08 12.86 -14.09
N GLU A 35 -6.23 12.10 -14.79
CA GLU A 35 -5.51 10.94 -14.27
C GLU A 35 -4.52 11.33 -13.16
N ARG A 36 -3.82 12.46 -13.33
CA ARG A 36 -2.91 13.00 -12.31
C ARG A 36 -3.65 13.41 -11.03
N GLN A 37 -4.80 14.06 -11.17
CA GLN A 37 -5.65 14.45 -10.04
C GLN A 37 -6.23 13.23 -9.32
N ASP A 38 -6.72 12.23 -10.06
CA ASP A 38 -7.24 10.98 -9.49
C ASP A 38 -6.16 10.24 -8.70
N LEU A 39 -4.94 10.12 -9.23
CA LEU A 39 -3.82 9.51 -8.51
C LEU A 39 -3.46 10.31 -7.25
N ALA A 40 -3.36 11.63 -7.33
CA ALA A 40 -3.08 12.49 -6.17
C ALA A 40 -4.15 12.33 -5.08
N GLN A 41 -5.43 12.27 -5.47
CA GLN A 41 -6.54 12.04 -4.55
C GLN A 41 -6.45 10.67 -3.86
N LYS A 42 -6.15 9.61 -4.61
CA LYS A 42 -5.95 8.25 -4.07
C LYS A 42 -4.79 8.18 -3.09
N ILE A 43 -3.67 8.82 -3.41
CA ILE A 43 -2.52 8.94 -2.50
C ILE A 43 -2.92 9.69 -1.23
N SER A 44 -3.61 10.82 -1.36
CA SER A 44 -4.08 11.62 -0.23
C SER A 44 -5.05 10.85 0.68
N GLU A 45 -6.00 10.12 0.10
CA GLU A 45 -6.96 9.28 0.82
C GLU A 45 -6.24 8.27 1.73
N VAL A 46 -5.25 7.54 1.19
CA VAL A 46 -4.49 6.55 1.97
C VAL A 46 -3.55 7.23 2.97
N SER A 47 -2.95 8.36 2.61
CA SER A 47 -2.05 9.08 3.51
C SER A 47 -2.78 9.64 4.74
N LEU A 48 -3.99 10.18 4.57
CA LEU A 48 -4.78 10.81 5.63
C LEU A 48 -5.56 9.79 6.47
N ASN A 49 -6.17 8.80 5.82
CA ASN A 49 -7.08 7.85 6.48
C ASN A 49 -6.44 6.47 6.74
N GLY A 50 -5.24 6.23 6.22
CA GLY A 50 -4.52 4.98 6.38
C GLY A 50 -3.86 4.85 7.74
N THR A 51 -3.76 3.62 8.22
CA THR A 51 -2.94 3.31 9.39
C THR A 51 -1.48 3.17 8.96
N LYS A 52 -0.57 3.90 9.58
CA LYS A 52 0.88 3.70 9.38
C LYS A 52 1.30 2.33 9.94
N ILE A 53 1.80 1.46 9.07
CA ILE A 53 2.17 0.07 9.38
C ILE A 53 3.69 -0.08 9.52
N PHE A 54 4.45 0.75 8.82
CA PHE A 54 5.90 0.71 8.81
C PHE A 54 6.46 2.14 8.85
N SER A 55 7.55 2.35 9.58
CA SER A 55 8.26 3.63 9.67
C SER A 55 9.70 3.39 10.08
N GLU A 56 10.63 3.50 9.14
CA GLU A 56 12.06 3.29 9.41
C GLU A 56 12.90 4.06 8.39
N ASN A 57 13.94 4.77 8.82
CA ASN A 57 14.89 5.45 7.92
C ASN A 57 14.21 6.26 6.80
N SER A 58 13.23 7.09 7.16
CA SER A 58 12.40 7.89 6.25
C SER A 58 11.50 7.10 5.28
N HIS A 59 11.52 5.76 5.32
CA HIS A 59 10.52 4.93 4.68
C HIS A 59 9.25 4.93 5.51
N SER A 60 8.10 4.95 4.85
CA SER A 60 6.84 4.73 5.54
C SER A 60 5.85 3.97 4.67
N ALA A 61 5.05 3.13 5.32
CA ALA A 61 3.98 2.41 4.65
C ALA A 61 2.66 2.62 5.39
N PHE A 62 1.60 2.90 4.64
CA PHE A 62 0.25 3.12 5.12
C PHE A 62 -0.70 2.12 4.50
N LEU A 63 -1.70 1.69 5.26
CA LEU A 63 -2.74 0.75 4.81
C LEU A 63 -4.12 1.34 5.11
N HIS A 64 -4.96 1.46 4.10
CA HIS A 64 -6.37 1.85 4.20
C HIS A 64 -7.25 0.85 3.46
N GLY A 65 -7.95 -0.02 4.22
CA GLY A 65 -8.62 -1.17 3.62
C GLY A 65 -7.59 -2.16 3.04
N ASP A 66 -7.68 -2.38 1.74
CA ASP A 66 -6.76 -3.11 0.86
C ASP A 66 -5.82 -2.19 0.08
N LYS A 67 -6.08 -0.88 0.03
CA LYS A 67 -5.20 0.13 -0.58
C LYS A 67 -3.99 0.38 0.32
N PHE A 68 -2.82 0.55 -0.29
CA PHE A 68 -1.60 0.92 0.41
C PHE A 68 -0.89 2.10 -0.25
N LEU A 69 -0.07 2.76 0.56
CA LEU A 69 0.87 3.78 0.13
C LEU A 69 2.23 3.46 0.74
N LEU A 70 3.24 3.33 -0.10
CA LEU A 70 4.64 3.19 0.29
C LEU A 70 5.38 4.47 -0.10
N ALA A 71 6.03 5.12 0.85
CA ALA A 71 6.96 6.21 0.60
C ALA A 71 8.39 5.69 0.82
N THR A 72 9.19 5.71 -0.25
CA THR A 72 10.57 5.22 -0.24
C THR A 72 11.52 6.37 -0.58
N PRO A 73 12.46 6.74 0.31
CA PRO A 73 13.50 7.70 -0.01
C PRO A 73 14.41 7.18 -1.12
N ILE A 74 14.94 8.12 -1.90
CA ILE A 74 15.97 7.90 -2.91
C ILE A 74 17.26 8.58 -2.49
N ASP A 75 18.34 8.30 -3.19
CA ASP A 75 19.66 8.80 -2.82
C ASP A 75 19.86 10.29 -3.21
N GLN A 76 19.05 10.79 -4.15
CA GLN A 76 19.07 12.18 -4.59
C GLN A 76 18.29 13.12 -3.66
N LEU A 77 18.81 14.33 -3.51
CA LEU A 77 18.11 15.46 -2.88
C LEU A 77 17.54 16.39 -3.96
N ASP A 78 16.49 17.12 -3.62
CA ASP A 78 16.00 18.23 -4.44
C ASP A 78 16.99 19.42 -4.40
N GLU A 79 16.76 20.43 -5.23
CA GLU A 79 17.63 21.63 -5.31
C GLU A 79 17.80 22.40 -3.99
N VAL A 80 16.89 22.21 -3.03
CA VAL A 80 16.94 22.83 -1.71
C VAL A 80 17.42 21.86 -0.62
N GLY A 81 17.97 20.71 -1.01
CA GLY A 81 18.62 19.75 -0.11
C GLY A 81 17.66 18.84 0.66
N ARG A 82 16.39 18.73 0.25
CA ARG A 82 15.38 17.87 0.90
C ARG A 82 15.32 16.50 0.24
N ILE A 83 14.96 15.50 1.04
CA ILE A 83 14.63 14.16 0.55
C ILE A 83 13.30 14.23 -0.20
N ALA A 84 13.28 13.77 -1.45
CA ALA A 84 12.10 13.67 -2.29
C ALA A 84 11.70 12.20 -2.48
N PRO A 85 10.89 11.61 -1.57
CA PRO A 85 10.57 10.19 -1.63
C PRO A 85 9.72 9.86 -2.85
N ILE A 86 9.85 8.62 -3.31
CA ILE A 86 8.97 8.02 -4.31
C ILE A 86 7.76 7.45 -3.59
N LEU A 87 6.58 7.82 -4.05
CA LEU A 87 5.31 7.31 -3.57
C LEU A 87 4.84 6.18 -4.49
N CYS A 88 4.62 5.01 -3.93
CA CYS A 88 4.04 3.84 -4.60
C CYS A 88 2.66 3.58 -4.00
N TYR A 89 1.63 3.72 -4.83
CA TYR A 89 0.24 3.43 -4.50
C TYR A 89 -0.18 2.12 -5.15
N GLY A 90 -0.99 1.34 -4.44
CA GLY A 90 -1.57 0.12 -5.01
C GLY A 90 -2.56 -0.54 -4.08
N GLN A 91 -2.95 -1.76 -4.43
CA GLN A 91 -3.79 -2.61 -3.60
C GLN A 91 -3.07 -3.91 -3.27
N VAL A 92 -3.14 -4.31 -2.00
CA VAL A 92 -2.65 -5.62 -1.57
C VAL A 92 -3.65 -6.66 -2.07
N PRO A 93 -3.23 -7.63 -2.90
CA PRO A 93 -4.14 -8.68 -3.39
C PRO A 93 -4.66 -9.53 -2.23
N ASP A 94 -5.77 -10.24 -2.43
CA ASP A 94 -6.35 -11.11 -1.39
C ASP A 94 -5.46 -12.30 -1.07
N LYS A 95 -4.75 -12.81 -2.09
CA LYS A 95 -3.77 -13.87 -1.97
C LYS A 95 -2.46 -13.42 -2.63
N PRO A 96 -1.63 -12.63 -1.93
CA PRO A 96 -0.33 -12.22 -2.46
C PRO A 96 0.55 -13.47 -2.62
N PRO A 97 1.11 -13.72 -3.81
CA PRO A 97 2.15 -14.73 -3.95
C PRO A 97 3.40 -14.33 -3.16
N GLU A 98 4.25 -15.29 -2.80
CA GLU A 98 5.50 -15.01 -2.06
C GLU A 98 6.44 -14.05 -2.80
N SER A 99 6.40 -14.05 -4.13
CA SER A 99 7.17 -13.13 -4.98
C SER A 99 6.61 -11.70 -5.05
N TRP A 100 5.44 -11.45 -4.47
CA TRP A 100 4.75 -10.15 -4.58
C TRP A 100 5.57 -8.97 -4.01
N PRO A 101 6.20 -9.05 -2.82
CA PRO A 101 7.08 -7.99 -2.34
C PRO A 101 8.21 -7.65 -3.32
N GLY A 102 8.89 -8.67 -3.86
CA GLY A 102 9.94 -8.49 -4.86
C GLY A 102 9.42 -7.82 -6.13
N ASN A 103 8.23 -8.20 -6.60
CA ASN A 103 7.62 -7.58 -7.78
C ASN A 103 7.28 -6.10 -7.57
N VAL A 104 6.83 -5.72 -6.37
CA VAL A 104 6.58 -4.31 -6.01
C VAL A 104 7.88 -3.51 -6.02
N VAL A 105 8.95 -4.05 -5.42
CA VAL A 105 10.27 -3.40 -5.43
C VAL A 105 10.83 -3.29 -6.84
N ASN A 106 10.74 -4.34 -7.66
CA ASN A 106 11.19 -4.30 -9.05
C ASN A 106 10.44 -3.22 -9.84
N ALA A 107 9.12 -3.09 -9.65
CA ALA A 107 8.34 -2.05 -10.30
C ALA A 107 8.75 -0.63 -9.83
N LEU A 108 9.03 -0.47 -8.54
CA LEU A 108 9.57 0.78 -7.98
C LEU A 108 10.91 1.13 -8.62
N VAL A 109 11.85 0.19 -8.68
CA VAL A 109 13.17 0.37 -9.33
C VAL A 109 13.00 0.77 -10.80
N SER A 110 12.16 0.04 -11.55
CA SER A 110 11.89 0.36 -12.96
C SER A 110 11.27 1.74 -13.15
N PHE A 111 10.44 2.23 -12.22
CA PHE A 111 9.93 3.60 -12.27
C PHE A 111 11.03 4.63 -11.99
N VAL A 112 11.82 4.41 -10.92
CA VAL A 112 12.94 5.26 -10.51
C VAL A 112 13.98 5.42 -11.64
N GLU A 113 14.36 4.33 -12.30
CA GLU A 113 15.31 4.35 -13.41
C GLU A 113 14.76 5.14 -14.62
N ARG A 114 13.47 4.98 -14.95
CA ARG A 114 12.84 5.69 -16.07
C ARG A 114 12.77 7.20 -15.87
N ILE A 115 12.67 7.66 -14.63
CA ILE A 115 12.71 9.09 -14.30
C ILE A 115 14.14 9.61 -14.04
N GLY A 116 15.16 8.80 -14.36
CA GLY A 116 16.57 9.18 -14.27
C GLY A 116 17.11 9.27 -12.84
N ARG A 117 16.55 8.50 -11.90
CA ARG A 117 16.97 8.47 -10.49
C ARG A 117 17.52 7.10 -10.10
N THR A 118 18.04 6.99 -8.88
CA THR A 118 18.62 5.75 -8.34
C THR A 118 18.07 5.45 -6.96
N ILE A 119 18.06 4.16 -6.63
CA ILE A 119 17.67 3.67 -5.30
C ILE A 119 18.70 2.63 -4.86
N SER A 120 19.40 2.93 -3.77
CA SER A 120 20.36 2.01 -3.16
C SER A 120 19.73 0.68 -2.74
N ASP A 121 20.52 -0.40 -2.78
CA ASP A 121 20.09 -1.75 -2.38
C ASP A 121 19.52 -1.79 -0.97
N LYS A 122 20.06 -0.97 -0.06
CA LYS A 122 19.54 -0.80 1.30
C LYS A 122 18.10 -0.28 1.28
N ASN A 123 17.79 0.73 0.48
CA ASN A 123 16.43 1.28 0.37
C ASN A 123 15.49 0.29 -0.34
N GLN A 124 16.00 -0.47 -1.32
CA GLN A 124 15.24 -1.56 -1.94
C GLN A 124 14.85 -2.64 -0.93
N GLU A 125 15.77 -3.03 -0.06
CA GLU A 125 15.51 -4.03 0.99
C GLU A 125 14.51 -3.52 2.04
N VAL A 126 14.65 -2.27 2.50
CA VAL A 126 13.69 -1.67 3.43
C VAL A 126 12.31 -1.53 2.79
N ALA A 127 12.25 -1.17 1.50
CA ALA A 127 10.99 -1.17 0.74
C ALA A 127 10.36 -2.58 0.71
N ARG A 128 11.15 -3.64 0.45
CA ARG A 128 10.69 -5.03 0.47
C ARG A 128 10.08 -5.40 1.83
N LEU A 129 10.79 -5.13 2.93
CA LEU A 129 10.33 -5.38 4.30
C LEU A 129 9.04 -4.62 4.63
N SER A 130 8.92 -3.39 4.16
CA SER A 130 7.70 -2.59 4.36
C SER A 130 6.49 -3.20 3.65
N VAL A 131 6.68 -3.79 2.47
CA VAL A 131 5.62 -4.50 1.72
C VAL A 131 5.24 -5.80 2.41
N GLU A 132 6.21 -6.54 2.96
CA GLU A 132 5.93 -7.73 3.78
C GLU A 132 5.12 -7.36 5.04
N ALA A 133 5.45 -6.24 5.68
CA ALA A 133 4.71 -5.73 6.83
C ALA A 133 3.26 -5.38 6.47
N LEU A 134 3.00 -4.80 5.30
CA LEU A 134 1.66 -4.54 4.78
C LEU A 134 0.84 -5.84 4.64
N ILE A 135 1.42 -6.86 4.00
CA ILE A 135 0.77 -8.16 3.81
C ILE A 135 0.44 -8.81 5.16
N LYS A 136 1.41 -8.83 6.07
CA LYS A 136 1.24 -9.39 7.41
C LYS A 136 0.11 -8.69 8.16
N LYS A 137 0.06 -7.35 8.07
CA LYS A 137 -0.98 -6.56 8.71
C LYS A 137 -2.37 -6.86 8.14
N LYS A 138 -2.52 -6.93 6.81
CA LYS A 138 -3.79 -7.29 6.15
C LYS A 138 -4.28 -8.64 6.63
N ARG A 139 -3.41 -9.66 6.60
CA ARG A 139 -3.74 -11.03 7.04
C ARG A 139 -4.20 -11.09 8.51
N ILE A 140 -3.53 -10.38 9.41
CA ILE A 140 -3.92 -10.33 10.83
C ILE A 140 -5.31 -9.70 10.97
N LYS A 141 -5.60 -8.62 10.23
CA LYS A 141 -6.91 -7.95 10.27
C LYS A 141 -8.03 -8.89 9.82
N GLU A 142 -7.84 -9.60 8.71
CA GLU A 142 -8.81 -10.58 8.20
C GLU A 142 -9.04 -11.74 9.16
N MET A 143 -7.96 -12.29 9.75
CA MET A 143 -8.08 -13.35 10.75
C MET A 143 -8.88 -12.89 11.97
N ARG A 144 -8.64 -11.67 12.46
CA ARG A 144 -9.41 -11.09 13.57
C ARG A 144 -10.88 -10.93 13.23
N GLN A 145 -11.20 -10.47 12.02
CA GLN A 145 -12.59 -10.34 11.56
C GLN A 145 -13.28 -11.71 11.49
N LYS A 146 -12.61 -12.73 10.95
CA LYS A 146 -13.14 -14.11 10.91
C LYS A 146 -13.38 -14.65 12.31
N MET A 147 -12.42 -14.50 13.23
CA MET A 147 -12.58 -14.94 14.62
C MET A 147 -13.73 -14.22 15.33
N ALA A 148 -13.91 -12.92 15.10
CA ALA A 148 -15.04 -12.18 15.65
C ALA A 148 -16.38 -12.72 15.13
N TRP A 149 -16.49 -13.00 13.83
CA TRP A 149 -17.67 -13.63 13.25
C TRP A 149 -17.98 -15.00 13.85
N TRP A 150 -16.95 -15.84 14.02
CA TRP A 150 -17.11 -17.15 14.67
C TRP A 150 -17.57 -17.02 16.13
N ALA A 151 -17.05 -16.05 16.88
CA ALA A 151 -17.49 -15.79 18.25
C ALA A 151 -18.97 -15.38 18.31
N VAL A 152 -19.42 -14.50 17.40
CA VAL A 152 -20.83 -14.11 17.30
C VAL A 152 -21.71 -15.32 16.96
N LEU A 153 -21.31 -16.15 16.00
CA LEU A 153 -22.05 -17.36 15.63
C LEU A 153 -22.22 -18.32 16.81
N LEU A 154 -21.14 -18.56 17.57
CA LEU A 154 -21.19 -19.41 18.76
C LEU A 154 -22.13 -18.86 19.84
N ILE A 155 -22.13 -17.55 20.06
CA ILE A 155 -23.07 -16.90 21.00
C ILE A 155 -24.52 -17.13 20.56
N VAL A 156 -24.82 -16.92 19.28
CA VAL A 156 -26.16 -17.14 18.73
C VAL A 156 -26.59 -18.60 18.89
N LEU A 157 -25.72 -19.55 18.56
CA LEU A 157 -26.00 -20.98 18.73
C LEU A 157 -26.27 -21.35 20.19
N CYS A 158 -25.51 -20.79 21.14
CA CYS A 158 -25.75 -20.98 22.57
C CYS A 158 -27.09 -20.42 23.03
N VAL A 159 -27.49 -19.24 22.54
CA VAL A 159 -28.79 -18.62 22.86
C VAL A 159 -29.94 -19.46 22.29
N VAL A 160 -29.86 -19.85 21.01
CA VAL A 160 -30.87 -20.70 20.36
C VAL A 160 -30.97 -22.05 21.06
N GLY A 161 -29.84 -22.68 21.39
CA GLY A 161 -29.81 -23.93 22.14
C GLY A 161 -30.50 -23.84 23.50
N ARG A 162 -30.31 -22.73 24.23
CA ARG A 162 -31.03 -22.47 25.49
C ARG A 162 -32.53 -22.30 25.30
N ILE A 163 -32.96 -21.60 24.26
CA ILE A 163 -34.39 -21.42 23.95
C ILE A 163 -35.03 -22.76 23.61
N LEU A 164 -34.41 -23.55 22.73
CA LEU A 164 -34.92 -24.88 22.35
C LEU A 164 -34.98 -25.82 23.55
N TRP A 165 -33.95 -25.84 24.40
CA TRP A 165 -33.96 -26.62 25.64
C TRP A 165 -35.15 -26.24 26.53
N ALA A 166 -35.41 -24.95 26.73
CA ALA A 166 -36.53 -24.48 27.55
C ALA A 166 -37.91 -24.81 26.98
N ILE A 167 -38.02 -24.96 25.65
CA ILE A 167 -39.28 -25.34 24.97
C ILE A 167 -39.52 -26.85 25.05
N PHE A 168 -38.48 -27.67 24.85
CA PHE A 168 -38.62 -29.14 24.74
C PHE A 168 -38.52 -29.91 26.05
N LEU A 169 -37.93 -29.34 27.11
CA LEU A 169 -37.94 -29.94 28.46
C LEU A 169 -39.11 -29.48 29.34
N LYS A 170 -40.05 -28.73 28.75
CA LYS A 170 -41.37 -28.44 29.31
C LYS A 170 -42.39 -29.39 28.71
#